data_AF-A0A945Q5L6-F1
#
_entry.id   AF-A0A945Q5L6-F1
#
_cell.length_a   1.000
_cell.length_b   1.000
_cell.length_c   1.000
_cell.angle_alpha   90.00
_cell.angle_beta   90.00
_cell.angle_gamma   90.00
#
_symmetry.space_group_name_H-M   'P 1'
#
loop_
_entity.id
_entity.type
_entity.pdbx_description
1 polymer ?
#
loop_
_entity_poly.entity_id
_entity_poly.type
_entity_poly.pdbx_seq_one_letter_code
_entity_poly.pdbx_strand_id
1 'polypeptide(L)' 'MTTHDPNLQRGLDPTDKAERVKHYALNMEHELGVIAHSCGVPEPRGLRRYHARIVGDDGRSSPPDELYPDVDIREAAE' A
#
# COMPACT_ATOMS: atom_id res chain seq x y z
N MET A 1 5.62 -5.26 18.80
CA MET A 1 4.88 -4.64 19.92
C MET A 1 5.92 -4.17 20.91
N THR A 2 5.83 -2.93 21.38
CA THR A 2 6.97 -2.24 22.03
C THR A 2 6.76 -1.95 23.52
N THR A 3 5.74 -2.53 24.17
CA THR A 3 5.54 -2.35 25.62
C THR A 3 6.09 -3.53 26.43
N HIS A 4 6.70 -3.20 27.57
CA HIS A 4 7.23 -4.15 28.55
C HIS A 4 6.22 -4.45 29.67
N ASP A 5 5.06 -3.79 29.69
CA ASP A 5 4.01 -4.02 30.69
C ASP A 5 3.33 -5.38 30.46
N PRO A 6 3.48 -6.36 31.38
CA PRO A 6 2.88 -7.69 31.21
C PRO A 6 1.35 -7.66 31.15
N ASN A 7 0.69 -6.69 31.78
CA ASN A 7 -0.77 -6.58 31.72
C ASN A 7 -1.24 -6.20 30.32
N LEU A 8 -0.50 -5.33 29.63
CA LEU A 8 -0.78 -4.92 28.25
C LEU A 8 -0.40 -6.01 27.24
N GLN A 9 0.56 -6.88 27.57
CA GLN A 9 0.95 -8.02 26.74
C GLN A 9 -0.09 -9.15 26.75
N ARG A 10 -0.89 -9.30 27.81
CA ARG A 10 -1.94 -10.33 27.91
C ARG A 10 -3.00 -10.25 26.81
N GLY A 11 -3.25 -9.06 26.25
CA GLY A 11 -4.18 -8.88 25.13
C GLY A 11 -3.61 -9.32 23.76
N LEU A 12 -2.42 -9.91 23.74
CA LEU A 12 -1.67 -10.20 22.53
C LEU A 12 -1.20 -11.66 22.51
N ASP A 13 -2.14 -12.60 22.43
CA ASP A 13 -1.81 -14.01 22.19
C ASP A 13 -1.19 -14.17 20.79
N PRO A 14 0.10 -14.58 20.68
CA PRO A 14 0.75 -14.75 19.39
C PRO A 14 0.06 -15.79 18.50
N THR A 15 -0.58 -16.81 19.09
CA THR A 15 -1.25 -17.90 18.36
C THR A 15 -2.49 -17.39 17.66
N ASP A 16 -3.37 -16.69 18.40
CA ASP A 16 -4.55 -16.04 17.84
C ASP A 16 -4.16 -14.94 16.84
N LYS A 17 -3.18 -14.11 17.21
CA LYS A 17 -2.74 -13.01 16.35
C LYS A 17 -2.13 -13.50 15.03
N ALA A 18 -1.44 -14.64 15.02
CA ALA A 18 -0.85 -15.20 13.80
C ALA A 18 -1.91 -15.50 12.73
N GLU A 19 -3.03 -16.13 13.10
CA GLU A 19 -4.09 -16.46 12.14
C GLU A 19 -4.76 -15.19 11.61
N ARG A 20 -4.99 -14.20 12.47
CA ARG A 20 -5.51 -12.89 12.06
C ARG A 20 -4.57 -12.16 11.10
N VAL A 21 -3.26 -12.19 11.34
CA VAL A 21 -2.26 -11.58 10.47
C VAL A 21 -2.20 -12.30 9.12
N LYS A 22 -2.28 -13.63 9.10
CA LYS A 22 -2.36 -14.43 7.87
C LYS A 22 -3.58 -14.05 7.04
N HIS A 23 -4.77 -14.00 7.65
CA HIS A 23 -5.99 -13.60 6.94
C HIS A 23 -5.91 -12.16 6.41
N TYR A 24 -5.33 -11.25 7.19
CA TYR A 24 -5.08 -9.89 6.73
C TYR A 24 -4.20 -9.86 5.48
N ALA A 25 -3.09 -10.60 5.47
CA ALA A 25 -2.19 -10.65 4.33
C ALA A 25 -2.88 -11.23 3.08
N LEU A 26 -3.61 -12.34 3.22
CA LEU A 26 -4.34 -12.97 2.12
C LEU A 26 -5.44 -12.06 1.55
N ASN A 27 -6.16 -11.35 2.42
CA ASN A 27 -7.20 -10.43 1.98
C ASN A 27 -6.60 -9.22 1.26
N MET A 28 -5.50 -8.65 1.79
CA MET A 28 -4.78 -7.56 1.14
C MET A 28 -4.30 -7.96 -0.26
N GLU A 29 -3.75 -9.17 -0.41
CA GLU A 29 -3.33 -9.67 -1.72
C GLU A 29 -4.50 -9.77 -2.71
N HIS A 30 -5.62 -10.34 -2.27
CA HIS A 30 -6.82 -10.50 -3.09
C HIS A 30 -7.38 -9.14 -3.57
N GLU A 31 -7.62 -8.22 -2.63
CA GLU A 31 -8.20 -6.91 -2.93
C GLU A 31 -7.29 -6.07 -3.85
N LEU A 32 -5.97 -6.10 -3.61
CA LEU A 32 -5.02 -5.43 -4.49
C LEU A 32 -4.99 -6.05 -5.89
N GLY A 33 -5.14 -7.38 -5.99
CA GLY A 33 -5.27 -8.08 -7.27
C GLY A 33 -6.50 -7.61 -8.06
N VAL A 34 -7.65 -7.49 -7.40
CA VAL A 34 -8.89 -6.98 -8.00
C VAL A 34 -8.71 -5.56 -8.54
N ILE A 35 -8.08 -4.67 -7.77
CA ILE A 35 -7.77 -3.29 -8.20
C ILE A 35 -6.85 -3.30 -9.42
N ALA A 36 -5.76 -4.09 -9.37
CA ALA A 36 -4.79 -4.16 -10.46
C ALA A 36 -5.44 -4.61 -11.78
N HIS A 37 -6.25 -5.68 -11.74
CA HIS A 37 -6.94 -6.18 -12.92
C HIS A 37 -7.97 -5.20 -13.47
N SER A 38 -8.64 -4.44 -12.59
CA SER A 38 -9.55 -3.35 -12.99
C SER A 38 -8.82 -2.23 -13.75
N CYS A 39 -7.53 -2.01 -13.42
CA CYS A 39 -6.66 -1.07 -14.13
C CYS A 39 -5.97 -1.68 -15.37
N GLY A 40 -6.28 -2.93 -15.75
CA GLY A 40 -5.63 -3.63 -16.87
C GLY A 40 -4.21 -4.13 -16.57
N VAL A 41 -3.84 -4.21 -15.29
CA VAL A 41 -2.51 -4.64 -14.83
C VAL A 41 -2.55 -6.09 -14.34
N PRO A 42 -1.65 -6.98 -14.79
CA PRO A 42 -1.65 -8.40 -14.40
C PRO A 42 -1.37 -8.66 -12.91
N GLU A 43 -0.66 -7.77 -12.22
CA GLU A 43 -0.36 -7.89 -10.79
C GLU A 43 -0.17 -6.51 -10.14
N PRO A 44 -0.38 -6.35 -8.82
CA PRO A 44 -0.30 -5.05 -8.13
C PRO A 44 1.05 -4.33 -8.31
N ARG A 45 2.15 -5.08 -8.47
CA ARG A 45 3.49 -4.53 -8.68
C ARG A 45 3.65 -3.79 -10.01
N GLY A 46 2.77 -4.04 -10.98
CA GLY A 46 2.74 -3.34 -12.26
C GLY A 46 2.04 -1.98 -12.19
N LEU A 47 1.39 -1.63 -11.07
CA LEU A 47 0.76 -0.33 -10.91
C LEU A 47 1.82 0.79 -10.96
N ARG A 48 1.52 1.79 -11.76
CA ARG A 48 2.31 3.01 -11.98
C ARG A 48 1.50 4.24 -11.61
N ARG A 49 2.18 5.36 -11.39
CA ARG A 49 1.57 6.65 -11.00
C ARG A 49 0.43 7.08 -11.94
N TYR A 50 0.56 6.86 -13.25
CA TYR A 50 -0.47 7.17 -14.25
C TYR A 50 -1.78 6.33 -14.15
N HIS A 51 -1.83 5.27 -13.34
CA HIS A 51 -3.06 4.49 -13.12
C HIS A 51 -3.99 5.11 -12.08
N ALA A 52 -3.53 6.13 -11.34
CA ALA A 52 -4.29 6.78 -10.30
C ALA A 52 -4.51 8.27 -10.62
N ARG A 53 -5.47 8.89 -9.92
CA ARG A 53 -5.64 10.35 -9.92
C ARG A 53 -5.86 10.87 -8.50
N ILE A 54 -5.34 12.05 -8.23
CA ILE A 54 -5.52 12.77 -6.96
C ILE A 54 -6.51 13.91 -7.20
N VAL A 55 -7.47 14.06 -6.30
CA VAL A 55 -8.39 15.22 -6.32
C VAL A 55 -7.83 16.27 -5.37
N GLY A 56 -7.47 17.42 -5.94
CA GLY A 56 -6.96 18.57 -5.20
C GLY A 56 -8.04 19.31 -4.42
N ASP A 57 -7.62 20.27 -3.60
CA ASP A 57 -8.49 21.18 -2.85
C ASP A 57 -9.31 22.11 -3.76
N ASP A 58 -8.77 22.43 -4.95
CA ASP A 58 -9.46 23.13 -6.02
C ASP A 58 -10.51 22.27 -6.75
N GLY A 59 -10.68 21.02 -6.33
CA GLY A 59 -11.61 20.05 -6.91
C GLY A 59 -11.15 19.46 -8.25
N ARG A 60 -9.96 19.83 -8.75
CA ARG A 60 -9.43 19.27 -9.99
C ARG A 60 -8.76 17.93 -9.74
N SER A 61 -8.84 17.07 -10.75
CA SER A 61 -8.21 15.75 -10.73
C SER A 61 -6.94 15.78 -11.56
N SER A 62 -5.81 15.49 -10.93
CA SER A 62 -4.50 15.45 -11.60
C SER A 62 -3.83 14.09 -11.38
N PRO A 63 -3.13 13.57 -12.40
CA PRO A 63 -2.45 12.28 -12.26
C PRO A 63 -1.13 12.45 -11.46
N PRO A 64 -0.78 11.51 -10.56
CA PRO A 64 0.40 11.62 -9.70
C PRO A 64 1.74 11.67 -10.42
N ASP A 65 1.86 11.15 -11.64
CA ASP A 65 3.08 11.19 -12.45
C ASP A 65 3.40 12.59 -12.97
N GLU A 66 2.38 13.43 -13.19
CA GLU A 66 2.58 14.83 -13.53
C GLU A 66 2.97 15.65 -12.29
N LEU A 67 2.32 15.39 -11.15
CA LEU A 67 2.58 16.08 -9.88
C LEU A 67 3.94 15.71 -9.29
N TYR A 68 4.30 14.44 -9.41
CA TYR A 68 5.54 13.85 -8.94
C TYR A 68 6.12 13.03 -10.10
N PRO A 69 6.99 13.62 -10.92
CA PRO A 69 7.63 12.87 -11.99
C PRO A 69 8.57 11.81 -11.42
N ASP A 70 8.84 10.77 -12.21
CA ASP A 70 9.87 9.79 -11.87
C ASP A 70 11.24 10.48 -11.90
N VAL A 71 11.95 10.39 -10.79
CA VAL A 71 13.32 10.90 -10.65
C VAL A 71 14.28 9.79 -11.03
N ASP A 72 15.14 10.04 -12.03
CA ASP A 72 16.27 9.16 -12.28
C ASP A 72 17.32 9.37 -11.18
N ILE A 73 17.41 8.38 -10.28
CA ILE A 73 18.33 8.39 -9.15
C ILE A 73 19.80 8.42 -9.64
N ARG A 74 20.06 8.07 -10.90
CA ARG A 74 21.40 8.14 -11.50
C ARG A 74 21.81 9.56 -11.87
N GLU A 75 20.87 10.41 -12.31
CA GLU A 75 21.14 11.83 -12.58
C GLU A 75 21.23 12.66 -11.28
N ALA A 76 20.48 12.28 -10.24
CA ALA A 76 20.48 13.02 -8.97
C ALA A 76 21.74 12.82 -8.10
N ALA A 77 22.60 11.87 -8.45
CA ALA A 77 23.84 11.53 -7.74
C ALA A 77 25.11 12.05 -8.43
N GLU A 78 24.95 12.74 -9.57
CA GLU A 78 26.01 13.49 -10.29
C GLU A 78 25.94 14.99 -9.93
#